data_AF-A0A972C7F2-F1
#
_entry.id   AF-A0A972C7F2-F1
#
_cell.length_a   1.000
_cell.length_b   1.000
_cell.length_c   1.000
_cell.angle_alpha   90.00
_cell.angle_beta   90.00
_cell.angle_gamma   90.00
#
_symmetry.space_group_name_H-M   'P 1'
#
loop_
_entity.id
_entity.type
_entity.pdbx_description
1 polymer ?
#
loop_
_entity_poly.entity_id
_entity_poly.type
_entity_poly.pdbx_seq_one_letter_code
_entity_poly.pdbx_strand_id
1 'polypeptide(L)'
;MALYQNRWLTIDYQNAASKRAERYIMPLGLAQQGARLYLVCRYYGYQNERSLAMHRIKKATVSAIDFKPPPEFCLQKYDDDGRFGFGEGQHIKLAFRIKKEADYHLLESRLSKDQKVTEYQDHYLINATVIDSGRLTWWLNGFGDQVWDISRKATSQ
;
A
#
# COMPACT_ATOMS: atom_id res chain seq x y z
N MET A 1 -3.25 25.80 5.41
CA MET A 1 -1.87 25.33 5.66
C MET A 1 -1.84 24.39 6.87
N ALA A 2 -2.47 23.20 6.78
CA ALA A 2 -2.64 22.30 7.94
C ALA A 2 -1.50 21.29 8.12
N LEU A 3 -0.94 20.80 7.01
CA LEU A 3 0.20 19.88 7.01
C LEU A 3 1.42 20.52 7.68
N TYR A 4 1.64 21.82 7.44
CA TYR A 4 2.75 22.58 8.02
C TYR A 4 2.58 22.88 9.52
N GLN A 5 1.33 22.86 10.02
CA GLN A 5 1.01 23.23 11.40
C GLN A 5 0.82 22.01 12.32
N ASN A 6 1.01 20.79 11.81
CA ASN A 6 0.73 19.53 12.53
C ASN A 6 -0.61 19.57 13.26
N ARG A 7 -1.68 19.94 12.54
CA ARG A 7 -3.04 19.98 13.08
C ARG A 7 -3.87 18.85 12.54
N TRP A 8 -4.71 18.29 13.40
CA TRP A 8 -5.70 17.32 12.98
C TRP A 8 -6.65 17.92 11.95
N LEU A 9 -7.18 17.08 11.07
CA LEU A 9 -8.15 17.46 10.06
C LEU A 9 -9.44 16.68 10.23
N THR A 10 -10.55 17.39 10.15
CA THR A 10 -11.84 16.78 9.86
C THR A 10 -12.03 16.83 8.36
N ILE A 11 -12.08 15.66 7.72
CA ILE A 11 -12.26 15.53 6.29
C ILE A 11 -13.61 14.90 5.98
N ASP A 12 -14.19 15.34 4.89
CA ASP A 12 -15.33 14.69 4.27
C ASP A 12 -14.83 13.86 3.09
N TYR A 13 -14.88 12.54 3.25
CA TYR A 13 -14.25 11.61 2.33
C TYR A 13 -15.27 10.72 1.64
N GLN A 14 -15.17 10.63 0.32
CA GLN A 14 -15.95 9.70 -0.50
C GLN A 14 -15.10 8.47 -0.84
N ASN A 15 -15.52 7.29 -0.37
CA ASN A 15 -14.80 6.06 -0.70
C ASN A 15 -15.11 5.57 -2.13
N ALA A 16 -14.46 4.48 -2.56
CA ALA A 16 -14.65 3.91 -3.90
C ALA A 16 -16.07 3.38 -4.15
N ALA A 17 -16.83 3.05 -3.10
CA ALA A 17 -18.23 2.65 -3.16
C ALA A 17 -19.19 3.86 -3.13
N SER A 18 -18.69 5.06 -3.41
CA SER A 18 -19.42 6.34 -3.37
C SER A 18 -20.05 6.69 -2.02
N LYS A 19 -19.72 5.96 -0.95
CA LYS A 19 -20.18 6.28 0.42
C LYS A 19 -19.35 7.42 0.98
N ARG A 20 -20.06 8.44 1.47
CA ARG A 20 -19.50 9.64 2.07
C ARG A 20 -19.48 9.50 3.59
N ALA A 21 -18.36 9.84 4.21
CA ALA A 21 -18.25 9.83 5.66
C ALA A 21 -17.30 10.95 6.11
N GLU A 22 -17.68 11.60 7.20
CA GLU A 22 -16.77 12.48 7.92
C GLU A 22 -15.76 11.66 8.69
N ARG A 23 -14.49 12.07 8.64
CA ARG A 23 -13.37 11.37 9.25
C ARG A 23 -12.44 12.35 9.94
N TYR A 24 -11.99 11.98 11.13
CA TYR A 24 -10.99 12.74 11.87
C TYR A 24 -9.62 12.08 11.71
N ILE A 25 -8.67 12.81 11.13
CA ILE A 25 -7.37 12.27 10.72
C ILE A 25 -6.20 13.14 11.16
N MET A 26 -5.06 12.50 11.41
CA MET A 26 -3.75 13.09 11.62
C MET A 26 -3.01 13.06 10.28
N PRO A 27 -2.87 14.19 9.56
CA PRO A 27 -2.15 14.21 8.28
C PRO A 27 -0.62 14.11 8.50
N LEU A 28 0.02 13.07 7.94
CA LEU A 28 1.43 12.77 8.17
C LEU A 28 2.33 13.17 6.99
N GLY A 29 1.81 13.15 5.77
CA GLY A 29 2.61 13.48 4.59
C GLY A 29 1.80 13.46 3.31
N LEU A 30 2.35 14.08 2.27
CA LEU A 30 1.80 14.05 0.91
C LEU A 30 2.76 13.28 0.01
N ALA A 31 2.22 12.38 -0.80
CA ALA A 31 2.99 11.64 -1.80
C ALA A 31 2.31 11.73 -3.15
N GLN A 32 3.13 11.77 -4.20
CA GLN A 32 2.67 11.80 -5.57
C GLN A 32 3.04 10.49 -6.26
N GLN A 33 2.03 9.78 -6.75
CA GLN A 33 2.22 8.58 -7.57
C GLN A 33 1.64 8.84 -8.96
N GLY A 34 2.53 9.07 -9.93
CA GLY A 34 2.16 9.51 -11.28
C GLY A 34 1.39 10.84 -11.25
N ALA A 35 0.19 10.85 -11.82
CA ALA A 35 -0.68 12.04 -11.84
C ALA A 35 -1.57 12.18 -10.58
N ARG A 36 -1.50 11.28 -9.60
CA ARG A 36 -2.39 11.26 -8.44
C ARG A 36 -1.65 11.64 -7.15
N LEU A 37 -2.29 12.49 -6.36
CA LEU A 37 -1.81 12.91 -5.04
C LEU A 37 -2.50 12.12 -3.92
N TYR A 38 -1.71 11.64 -2.97
CA TYR A 38 -2.15 10.89 -1.81
C TYR A 38 -1.75 11.61 -0.52
N LEU A 39 -2.67 11.63 0.44
CA LEU A 39 -2.42 12.06 1.81
C LEU A 39 -2.22 10.82 2.68
N VAL A 40 -1.02 10.66 3.25
CA VAL A 40 -0.78 9.69 4.30
C VAL A 40 -1.27 10.26 5.61
N CYS A 41 -2.08 9.49 6.34
CA CYS A 41 -2.64 9.92 7.61
C CYS A 41 -2.91 8.72 8.55
N ARG A 42 -3.09 9.01 9.84
CA ARG A 42 -3.70 8.08 10.80
C ARG A 42 -5.12 8.52 11.13
N TYR A 43 -6.05 7.59 11.25
CA TYR A 43 -7.39 7.90 11.76
C TYR A 43 -7.35 8.07 13.28
N TYR A 44 -8.24 8.90 13.82
CA TYR A 44 -8.37 9.03 15.26
C TYR A 44 -8.70 7.67 15.91
N GLY A 45 -7.96 7.31 16.96
CA GLY A 45 -8.08 6.02 17.64
C GLY A 45 -7.31 4.86 16.99
N TYR A 46 -6.64 5.08 15.87
CA TYR A 46 -5.88 4.06 15.14
C TYR A 46 -4.40 4.44 15.02
N GLN A 47 -3.50 3.46 15.14
CA GLN A 47 -2.05 3.67 15.00
C GLN A 47 -1.51 3.34 13.61
N ASN A 48 -2.32 2.71 12.77
CA ASN A 48 -1.95 2.35 11.42
C ASN A 48 -2.07 3.52 10.44
N GLU A 49 -1.07 3.68 9.58
CA GLU A 49 -1.11 4.67 8.49
C GLU A 49 -2.05 4.22 7.37
N ARG A 50 -2.64 5.21 6.71
CA ARG A 50 -3.57 5.05 5.60
C ARG A 50 -3.29 6.10 4.54
N SER A 51 -3.41 5.69 3.28
CA SER A 51 -3.31 6.56 2.12
C SER A 51 -4.69 6.95 1.62
N LEU A 52 -5.00 8.25 1.63
CA LEU A 52 -6.22 8.81 1.09
C LEU A 52 -5.95 9.49 -0.23
N ALA A 53 -6.72 9.14 -1.27
CA ALA A 53 -6.61 9.82 -2.54
C ALA A 53 -7.19 11.24 -2.41
N MET A 54 -6.38 12.26 -2.65
CA MET A 54 -6.76 13.66 -2.40
C MET A 54 -8.01 14.09 -3.18
N HIS A 55 -8.18 13.61 -4.42
CA HIS A 55 -9.34 13.91 -5.25
C HIS A 55 -10.68 13.39 -4.69
N ARG A 56 -10.64 12.52 -3.67
CA ARG A 56 -11.83 11.98 -2.98
C ARG A 56 -12.20 12.76 -1.71
N ILE A 57 -11.34 13.66 -1.26
CA ILE A 57 -11.63 14.58 -0.16
C ILE A 57 -12.47 15.73 -0.71
N LYS A 58 -13.73 15.82 -0.27
CA LYS A 58 -14.68 16.86 -0.74
C LYS A 58 -14.59 18.14 0.07
N LYS A 59 -14.23 18.01 1.34
CA LYS A 59 -14.03 19.12 2.27
C LYS A 59 -12.97 18.72 3.29
N ALA A 60 -12.15 19.68 3.69
CA ALA A 60 -11.19 19.52 4.78
C ALA A 60 -11.25 20.75 5.68
N THR A 61 -11.46 20.53 6.97
CA THR A 61 -11.49 21.56 7.99
C THR A 61 -10.34 21.31 8.95
N VAL A 62 -9.52 22.34 9.17
CA VAL A 62 -8.41 22.26 10.13
C VAL A 62 -8.97 22.36 11.54
N SER A 63 -8.60 21.40 12.39
CA SER A 63 -8.93 21.44 13.81
C SER A 63 -8.03 22.44 14.55
N ALA A 64 -8.45 22.88 15.72
CA ALA A 64 -7.59 23.62 16.64
C ALA A 64 -6.59 22.72 17.39
N ILE A 65 -6.75 21.39 17.27
CA ILE A 65 -5.94 20.39 17.97
C ILE A 65 -4.66 20.12 17.18
N ASP A 66 -3.52 20.33 17.83
CA ASP A 66 -2.19 19.98 17.36
C ASP A 66 -1.85 18.51 17.67
N PHE A 67 -0.84 17.98 16.98
CA PHE A 67 -0.26 16.69 17.28
C PHE A 67 1.25 16.71 17.08
N LYS A 68 1.94 15.76 17.73
CA LYS A 68 3.33 15.46 17.42
C LYS A 68 3.38 14.36 16.38
N PRO A 69 4.04 14.57 15.23
CA PRO A 69 4.25 13.50 14.26
C PRO A 69 4.88 12.28 14.94
N PRO A 70 4.43 11.05 14.61
CA PRO A 70 5.01 9.85 15.18
C PRO A 70 6.49 9.74 14.78
N PRO A 71 7.44 9.59 15.73
CA PRO A 71 8.87 9.54 15.43
C PRO A 71 9.27 8.36 14.54
N GLU A 72 8.48 7.29 14.57
CA GLU A 72 8.65 6.10 13.75
C GLU A 72 8.21 6.29 12.29
N PHE A 73 7.42 7.33 12.00
CA PHE A 73 6.88 7.55 10.67
C PHE A 73 7.92 8.17 9.74
N CYS A 74 8.20 7.49 8.63
CA CYS A 74 9.06 7.99 7.56
C CYS A 74 8.35 7.84 6.23
N LEU A 75 8.04 8.96 5.58
CA LEU A 75 7.31 8.97 4.29
C LEU A 75 8.07 8.21 3.20
N GLN A 76 9.41 8.32 3.17
CA GLN A 76 10.24 7.58 2.22
C GLN A 76 10.10 6.07 2.41
N LYS A 77 10.24 5.58 3.65
CA LYS A 77 10.03 4.14 3.95
C LYS A 77 8.60 3.69 3.59
N TYR A 78 7.62 4.56 3.83
CA TYR A 78 6.22 4.28 3.51
C TYR A 78 5.97 4.15 2.00
N ASP A 79 6.66 4.95 1.18
CA ASP A 79 6.66 4.84 -0.28
C ASP A 79 7.41 3.60 -0.78
N ASP A 80 8.61 3.36 -0.25
CA ASP A 80 9.45 2.21 -0.58
C ASP A 80 8.72 0.88 -0.30
N ASP A 81 7.89 0.83 0.75
CA ASP A 81 7.04 -0.32 1.11
C ASP A 81 5.81 -0.47 0.18
N GLY A 82 5.64 0.39 -0.82
CA GLY A 82 4.57 0.29 -1.83
C GLY A 82 3.16 0.57 -1.30
N ARG A 83 3.03 1.20 -0.12
CA ARG A 83 1.75 1.41 0.60
C ARG A 83 0.78 2.37 -0.09
N PHE A 84 1.20 3.05 -1.15
CA PHE A 84 0.33 3.86 -2.01
C PHE A 84 -0.43 3.04 -3.06
N GLY A 85 0.02 1.81 -3.34
CA GLY A 85 -0.68 0.86 -4.19
C GLY A 85 -1.94 0.32 -3.50
N PHE A 86 -3.09 0.94 -3.78
CA PHE A 86 -4.47 0.48 -3.51
C PHE A 86 -4.69 -0.58 -2.41
N GLY A 87 -5.27 -0.13 -1.30
CA GLY A 87 -6.03 -0.95 -0.35
C GLY A 87 -5.30 -1.20 0.96
N GLU A 88 -6.07 -1.50 2.01
CA GLU A 88 -5.58 -2.01 3.29
C GLU A 88 -4.96 -3.39 3.13
N GLY A 89 -3.93 -3.53 2.29
CA GLY A 89 -3.36 -4.82 2.00
C GLY A 89 -2.81 -5.41 3.28
N GLN A 90 -3.54 -6.38 3.82
CA GLN A 90 -3.05 -7.24 4.86
C GLN A 90 -1.75 -7.86 4.32
N HIS A 91 -0.77 -8.01 5.20
CA HIS A 91 0.41 -8.80 4.85
C HIS A 91 -0.06 -10.22 4.55
N ILE A 92 0.14 -10.65 3.31
CA ILE A 92 -0.14 -12.01 2.88
C ILE A 92 1.19 -12.73 2.63
N LYS A 93 1.19 -14.02 2.94
CA LYS A 93 2.15 -14.95 2.35
C LYS A 93 1.67 -15.27 0.95
N LEU A 94 2.37 -14.70 -0.03
CA LEU A 94 2.18 -14.99 -1.44
C LEU A 94 3.10 -16.15 -1.83
N ALA A 95 2.53 -17.15 -2.50
CA ALA A 95 3.28 -18.20 -3.17
C ALA A 95 2.76 -18.34 -4.61
N PHE A 96 3.65 -18.45 -5.59
CA PHE A 96 3.27 -18.74 -6.98
C PHE A 96 4.39 -19.44 -7.73
N ARG A 97 4.03 -20.16 -8.79
CA ARG A 97 4.99 -20.75 -9.73
C ARG A 97 5.07 -19.91 -11.00
N ILE A 98 6.26 -19.82 -11.57
CA ILE A 98 6.52 -19.07 -12.80
C ILE A 98 7.46 -19.85 -13.73
N LYS A 99 7.19 -19.84 -15.04
CA LYS A 99 8.05 -20.52 -16.04
C LYS A 99 9.47 -19.92 -15.99
N LYS A 100 10.50 -20.73 -16.23
CA LYS A 100 11.89 -20.21 -16.32
C LYS A 100 12.10 -19.23 -17.47
N GLU A 101 11.29 -19.36 -18.51
CA GLU A 101 11.26 -18.50 -19.68
C GLU A 101 10.67 -17.11 -19.39
N ALA A 102 9.98 -16.97 -18.26
CA ALA A 102 9.47 -15.68 -17.84
C ALA A 102 10.63 -14.76 -17.45
N ASP A 103 10.62 -13.57 -18.05
CA ASP A 103 11.70 -12.58 -18.03
C ASP A 103 12.50 -12.54 -16.72
N TYR A 104 13.84 -12.61 -16.86
CA TYR A 104 14.84 -12.55 -15.78
C TYR A 104 14.67 -11.36 -14.83
N HIS A 105 13.94 -10.33 -15.25
CA HIS A 105 13.57 -9.17 -14.45
C HIS A 105 12.91 -9.52 -13.10
N LEU A 106 12.20 -10.65 -12.99
CA LEU A 106 11.59 -11.08 -11.73
C LEU A 106 12.63 -11.42 -10.63
N LEU A 107 13.80 -11.91 -11.03
CA LEU A 107 14.91 -12.25 -10.13
C LEU A 107 15.66 -10.99 -9.70
N GLU A 108 15.69 -9.96 -10.54
CA GLU A 108 16.37 -8.69 -10.26
C GLU A 108 15.53 -7.78 -9.35
N SER A 109 14.21 -7.71 -9.57
CA SER A 109 13.31 -6.90 -8.75
C SER A 109 12.59 -7.75 -7.69
N ARG A 110 13.23 -7.95 -6.53
CA ARG A 110 12.62 -8.66 -5.40
C ARG A 110 11.34 -7.94 -4.94
N LEU A 111 10.26 -8.70 -4.80
CA LEU A 111 8.97 -8.25 -4.26
C LEU A 111 9.05 -7.84 -2.78
N SER A 112 9.92 -8.50 -2.04
CA SER A 112 10.14 -8.26 -0.62
C SER A 112 11.52 -8.75 -0.18
N LYS A 113 11.99 -8.29 0.98
CA LYS A 113 13.27 -8.72 1.56
C LYS A 113 13.28 -10.20 1.95
N ASP A 114 12.12 -10.76 2.26
CA ASP A 114 11.95 -12.16 2.65
C ASP A 114 11.60 -13.08 1.46
N GLN A 115 11.67 -12.56 0.22
CA GLN A 115 11.45 -13.37 -0.98
C GLN A 115 12.43 -14.55 -1.03
N LYS A 116 11.86 -15.75 -1.10
CA LYS A 116 12.58 -17.01 -1.36
C LYS A 116 12.23 -17.53 -2.75
N VAL A 117 13.26 -17.95 -3.46
CA VAL A 117 13.15 -18.56 -4.79
C VAL A 117 13.64 -20.00 -4.68
N THR A 118 12.78 -20.94 -5.01
CA THR A 118 13.16 -22.35 -5.17
C THR A 118 13.13 -22.69 -6.65
N GLU A 119 14.25 -23.14 -7.18
CA GLU A 119 14.37 -23.54 -8.58
C GLU A 119 13.98 -25.01 -8.78
N TYR A 120 13.12 -25.26 -9.76
CA TYR A 120 12.79 -26.59 -10.28
C TYR A 120 13.33 -26.73 -11.71
N GLN A 121 13.15 -27.87 -12.38
CA GLN A 121 13.65 -28.06 -13.76
C GLN A 121 13.04 -27.04 -14.73
N ASP A 122 11.72 -26.87 -14.70
CA ASP A 122 10.99 -26.08 -15.72
C ASP A 122 10.43 -24.75 -15.20
N HIS A 123 10.51 -24.50 -13.88
CA HIS A 123 9.89 -23.35 -13.25
C HIS A 123 10.59 -22.89 -11.96
N TYR A 124 10.26 -21.70 -11.50
CA TYR A 124 10.60 -21.19 -10.18
C TYR A 124 9.36 -21.18 -9.28
N LEU A 125 9.55 -21.49 -8.00
CA LEU A 125 8.57 -21.27 -6.94
C LEU A 125 9.01 -20.07 -6.12
N ILE A 126 8.18 -19.03 -6.11
CA ILE A 126 8.42 -17.79 -5.37
C ILE A 126 7.56 -17.80 -4.12
N ASN A 127 8.17 -17.49 -2.97
CA ASN A 127 7.46 -17.26 -1.71
C ASN A 127 7.89 -15.91 -1.14
N ALA A 128 6.94 -15.04 -0.81
CA ALA A 128 7.23 -13.71 -0.28
C ALA A 128 6.12 -13.23 0.65
N THR A 129 6.46 -12.47 1.69
CA THR A 129 5.46 -11.71 2.45
C THR A 129 5.28 -10.36 1.78
N VAL A 130 4.09 -10.13 1.24
CA VAL A 130 3.76 -8.92 0.48
C VAL A 130 2.43 -8.35 0.93
N ILE A 131 2.20 -7.09 0.59
CA ILE A 131 0.94 -6.41 0.85
C ILE A 131 -0.05 -6.81 -0.24
N ASP A 132 -1.19 -7.40 0.14
CA ASP A 132 -2.24 -7.75 -0.82
C ASP A 132 -2.89 -6.48 -1.39
N SER A 133 -2.35 -6.02 -2.51
CA SER A 133 -2.74 -4.76 -3.14
C SER A 133 -3.27 -4.99 -4.55
N GLY A 134 -4.03 -4.01 -5.04
CA GLY A 134 -4.41 -3.96 -6.45
C GLY A 134 -3.19 -3.95 -7.39
N ARG A 135 -2.06 -3.35 -6.96
CA ARG A 135 -0.80 -3.35 -7.73
C ARG A 135 -0.19 -4.74 -7.83
N LEU A 136 -0.17 -5.50 -6.73
CA LEU A 136 0.28 -6.89 -6.74
C LEU A 136 -0.59 -7.74 -7.68
N THR A 137 -1.91 -7.56 -7.63
CA THR A 137 -2.83 -8.27 -8.52
C THR A 137 -2.61 -7.90 -9.98
N TRP A 138 -2.45 -6.62 -10.30
CA TRP A 138 -2.12 -6.18 -11.66
C TRP A 138 -0.77 -6.71 -12.14
N TRP A 139 0.24 -6.71 -11.27
CA TRP A 139 1.57 -7.24 -11.56
C TRP A 139 1.54 -8.74 -11.84
N LEU A 140 0.85 -9.54 -11.00
CA LEU A 140 0.65 -10.97 -11.25
C LEU A 140 -0.08 -11.22 -12.57
N ASN A 141 -1.12 -10.45 -12.88
CA ASN A 141 -1.85 -10.56 -14.13
C ASN A 141 -1.00 -10.18 -15.35
N GLY A 142 0.02 -9.33 -15.18
CA GLY A 142 0.95 -8.95 -16.24
C GLY A 142 1.76 -10.12 -16.80
N PHE A 143 1.94 -11.19 -16.03
CA PHE A 143 2.62 -12.41 -16.49
C PHE A 143 1.71 -13.36 -17.27
N GLY A 144 0.39 -13.15 -17.26
CA GLY A 144 -0.56 -13.98 -17.99
C GLY A 144 -0.47 -15.46 -17.61
N ASP A 145 -0.28 -16.32 -18.61
CA ASP A 145 -0.19 -17.79 -18.48
C ASP A 145 1.19 -18.28 -17.98
N GLN A 146 2.16 -17.38 -17.80
CA GLN A 146 3.49 -17.73 -17.32
C GLN A 146 3.51 -17.97 -15.81
N VAL A 147 2.51 -17.49 -15.07
CA VAL A 147 2.35 -17.68 -13.63
C VAL A 147 1.13 -18.55 -13.33
N TRP A 148 1.29 -19.53 -12.46
CA TRP A 148 0.21 -20.41 -12.01
C TRP A 148 0.36 -20.81 -10.53
N ASP A 149 -0.65 -21.52 -10.03
CA ASP A 149 -0.73 -21.96 -8.63
C ASP A 149 -0.52 -20.80 -7.62
N ILE A 150 -1.18 -19.67 -7.88
CA ILE A 150 -1.09 -18.48 -7.03
C ILE A 150 -1.87 -18.73 -5.73
N SER A 151 -1.16 -18.78 -4.61
CA SER A 151 -1.70 -18.87 -3.26
C SER A 151 -1.50 -17.55 -2.52
N ARG A 152 -2.58 -17.02 -1.94
CA ARG A 152 -2.56 -15.84 -1.07
C ARG A 152 -3.09 -16.24 0.29
N LYS A 153 -2.24 -16.20 1.33
CA LYS A 153 -2.65 -16.50 2.70
C LYS A 153 -2.46 -15.29 3.58
N ALA A 154 -3.55 -14.81 4.18
CA ALA A 154 -3.50 -13.79 5.22
C ALA A 154 -2.50 -14.20 6.31
N THR A 155 -1.56 -13.31 6.63
CA THR A 155 -0.70 -13.50 7.79
C THR A 155 -1.54 -13.10 9.00
N SER A 156 -2.18 -14.08 9.65
CA SER A 156 -2.79 -13.87 10.95
C SER A 156 -1.66 -13.61 11.95
N GLN A 157 -1.55 -12.36 12.40
CA GLN A 157 -0.94 -12.01 13.68
C GLN A 157 -2.07 -11.69 14.64
#